data_AF-A0A948CMD5-F1
#
_entry.id   AF-A0A948CMD5-F1
#
_cell.length_a   1.000
_cell.length_b   1.000
_cell.length_c   1.000
_cell.angle_alpha   90.00
_cell.angle_beta   90.00
_cell.angle_gamma   90.00
#
_symmetry.space_group_name_H-M   'P 1'
#
loop_
_entity.id
_entity.type
_entity.pdbx_description
1 polymer ?
#
loop_
_entity_poly.entity_id
_entity_poly.type
_entity_poly.pdbx_seq_one_letter_code
_entity_poly.pdbx_strand_id
1 'polypeptide(L)'
;MALAIIMILYVSVGVLAAVGSMYLSHRFVPVRYESALYGAFLIFIAAFYLAFTSYFGDESAWRLETTAVVLFAILGCLGIRLPILLIAGYAMHGMWDLFHEIHQHSGIDLFGGRQSTQVPLAYGAFCATFDLAVVVYFVYRRNDWIAAWASSRAKNISI
;
A
#
# COMPACT_ATOMS: atom_id res chain seq x y z
N MET A 1 11.53 -5.84 25.15
CA MET A 1 12.09 -4.46 25.07
C MET A 1 12.68 -4.16 23.71
N ALA A 2 13.61 -4.96 23.17
CA ALA A 2 14.20 -4.74 21.84
C ALA A 2 13.17 -4.66 20.70
N LEU A 3 12.23 -5.63 20.62
CA LEU A 3 11.16 -5.62 19.60
C LEU A 3 10.34 -4.32 19.65
N ALA A 4 9.91 -3.88 20.83
CA ALA A 4 9.14 -2.64 20.98
C ALA A 4 9.90 -1.40 20.49
N ILE A 5 11.22 -1.33 20.75
CA ILE A 5 12.07 -0.24 20.26
C ILE A 5 12.14 -0.26 18.73
N ILE A 6 12.31 -1.43 18.12
CA ILE A 6 12.35 -1.61 16.67
C ILE A 6 11.00 -1.21 16.05
N MET A 7 9.88 -1.62 16.67
CA MET A 7 8.53 -1.25 16.22
C MET A 7 8.34 0.27 16.25
N ILE A 8 8.72 0.95 17.34
CA ILE A 8 8.63 2.42 17.44
C ILE A 8 9.47 3.09 16.36
N LEU A 9 10.68 2.58 16.10
CA LEU A 9 11.56 3.10 15.06
C LEU A 9 10.92 2.97 13.68
N TYR A 10 10.44 1.79 13.31
CA TYR A 10 9.86 1.54 11.98
C TYR A 10 8.51 2.25 11.78
N VAL A 11 7.69 2.39 12.82
CA VAL A 11 6.50 3.27 12.80
C VAL A 11 6.91 4.72 12.53
N SER A 12 7.94 5.22 13.22
CA SER A 12 8.42 6.60 13.04
C SER A 12 8.96 6.82 11.62
N VAL A 13 9.72 5.86 11.09
CA VAL A 13 10.21 5.88 9.70
C VAL A 13 9.03 5.83 8.72
N GLY A 14 7.99 5.05 8.99
CA GLY A 14 6.76 4.98 8.19
C GLY A 14 6.04 6.32 8.10
N VAL A 15 5.87 7.01 9.25
CA VAL A 15 5.31 8.37 9.28
C VAL A 15 6.16 9.34 8.46
N LEU A 16 7.47 9.35 8.67
CA LEU A 16 8.38 10.24 7.93
C LEU A 16 8.36 9.97 6.43
N ALA A 17 8.36 8.70 6.03
CA ALA A 17 8.26 8.29 4.63
C ALA A 17 6.92 8.72 4.01
N ALA A 18 5.81 8.61 4.75
CA ALA A 18 4.50 9.03 4.29
C ALA A 18 4.44 10.55 4.08
N VAL A 19 4.87 11.34 5.09
CA VAL A 19 4.93 12.80 5.00
C VAL A 19 5.83 13.24 3.84
N GLY A 20 7.01 12.65 3.71
CA GLY A 20 7.91 12.91 2.59
C GLY A 20 7.28 12.58 1.24
N SER A 21 6.63 11.43 1.12
CA SER A 21 5.98 11.00 -0.13
C SER A 21 4.82 11.92 -0.51
N MET A 22 3.98 12.33 0.45
CA MET A 22 2.90 13.30 0.23
C MET A 22 3.43 14.67 -0.19
N TYR A 23 4.48 15.15 0.47
CA TYR A 23 5.11 16.41 0.13
C TYR A 23 5.68 16.39 -1.29
N LEU A 24 6.45 15.36 -1.62
CA LEU A 24 7.09 15.22 -2.93
C LEU A 24 6.04 15.04 -4.04
N SER A 25 5.04 14.19 -3.83
CA SER A 25 3.99 13.95 -4.83
C SER A 25 3.20 15.22 -5.09
N HIS A 26 2.72 15.90 -4.04
CA HIS A 26 2.00 17.16 -4.18
C HIS A 26 2.85 18.25 -4.84
N ARG A 27 4.15 18.30 -4.55
CA ARG A 27 5.03 19.40 -5.01
C ARG A 27 5.45 19.25 -6.47
N PHE A 28 5.71 18.03 -6.92
CA PHE A 28 6.38 17.77 -8.20
C PHE A 28 5.53 17.01 -9.22
N VAL A 29 4.51 16.26 -8.78
CA VAL A 29 3.68 15.47 -9.67
C VAL A 29 2.45 16.29 -10.06
N PRO A 30 2.13 16.41 -11.35
CA PRO A 30 0.87 17.03 -11.75
C PRO A 30 -0.31 16.30 -11.12
N VAL A 31 -1.29 17.04 -10.60
CA VAL A 31 -2.48 16.51 -9.89
C VAL A 31 -3.13 15.32 -10.60
N ARG A 32 -3.19 15.35 -11.94
CA ARG A 32 -3.75 14.25 -12.75
C ARG A 32 -3.00 12.91 -12.63
N TYR A 33 -1.71 12.94 -12.33
CA TYR A 33 -0.82 11.77 -12.28
C TYR A 33 -0.48 11.33 -10.86
N GLU A 34 -0.82 12.11 -9.83
CA GLU A 34 -0.61 11.70 -8.44
C GLU A 34 -1.30 10.37 -8.14
N SER A 35 -2.58 10.21 -8.51
CA SER A 35 -3.30 8.92 -8.37
C SER A 35 -2.65 7.77 -9.15
N ALA A 36 -2.06 8.03 -10.31
CA ALA A 36 -1.33 7.02 -11.08
C ALA A 36 -0.02 6.60 -10.39
N LEU A 37 0.72 7.56 -9.82
CA LEU A 37 1.92 7.29 -9.04
C LEU A 37 1.61 6.39 -7.85
N TYR A 38 0.57 6.72 -7.07
CA TYR A 38 0.17 5.90 -5.93
C TYR A 38 -0.40 4.54 -6.33
N GLY A 39 -1.14 4.46 -7.44
CA GLY A 39 -1.57 3.16 -7.98
C GLY A 39 -0.38 2.27 -8.35
N ALA A 40 0.66 2.84 -8.97
CA ALA A 40 1.90 2.13 -9.28
C ALA A 40 2.64 1.71 -8.00
N PHE A 41 2.75 2.59 -7.00
CA PHE A 41 3.36 2.25 -5.72
C PHE A 41 2.64 1.11 -5.02
N LEU A 42 1.31 1.09 -4.98
CA LEU A 42 0.55 -0.03 -4.41
C LEU A 42 0.90 -1.37 -5.06
N ILE A 43 1.05 -1.38 -6.39
CA ILE A 43 1.47 -2.60 -7.13
C ILE A 43 2.88 -3.03 -6.71
N PHE A 44 3.83 -2.09 -6.66
CA PHE A 44 5.22 -2.40 -6.31
C PHE A 44 5.37 -2.88 -4.87
N ILE A 45 4.70 -2.24 -3.91
CA ILE A 45 4.78 -2.67 -2.51
C ILE A 45 4.12 -4.04 -2.31
N ALA A 46 3.00 -4.31 -2.98
CA ALA A 46 2.38 -5.62 -2.95
C ALA A 46 3.28 -6.69 -3.58
N ALA A 47 3.99 -6.38 -4.67
CA ALA A 47 4.90 -7.32 -5.32
C ALA A 47 6.07 -7.77 -4.42
N PHE A 48 6.44 -7.00 -3.39
CA PHE A 48 7.46 -7.45 -2.43
C PHE A 48 7.06 -8.72 -1.69
N TYR A 49 5.78 -9.00 -1.51
CA TYR A 49 5.33 -10.26 -0.91
C TYR A 49 5.77 -11.49 -1.70
N LEU A 50 5.82 -11.39 -3.03
CA LEU A 50 6.34 -12.47 -3.89
C LEU A 50 7.86 -12.59 -3.76
N ALA A 51 8.57 -11.46 -3.64
CA ALA A 51 9.99 -11.46 -3.39
C ALA A 51 10.33 -12.08 -2.02
N PHE A 52 9.55 -11.78 -0.99
CA PHE A 52 9.68 -12.38 0.34
C PHE A 52 9.38 -13.88 0.31
N THR A 53 8.31 -14.28 -0.36
CA THR A 53 7.97 -15.71 -0.54
C THR A 53 9.15 -16.47 -1.15
N SER A 54 9.74 -15.91 -2.21
CA SER A 54 10.92 -16.48 -2.86
C SER A 54 12.17 -16.45 -1.98
N TYR A 55 12.39 -15.39 -1.20
CA TYR A 55 13.59 -15.21 -0.38
C TYR A 55 13.59 -16.13 0.85
N PHE A 56 12.45 -16.26 1.52
CA PHE A 56 12.29 -17.09 2.71
C PHE A 56 11.99 -18.57 2.39
N GLY A 57 11.67 -18.89 1.13
CA GLY A 57 11.42 -20.27 0.69
C GLY A 57 10.05 -20.80 1.13
N ASP A 58 9.07 -19.93 1.32
CA ASP A 58 7.72 -20.26 1.79
C ASP A 58 6.82 -20.78 0.66
N GLU A 59 7.12 -21.95 0.10
CA GLU A 59 6.47 -22.48 -1.12
C GLU A 59 4.93 -22.57 -1.05
N SER A 60 4.38 -22.80 0.13
CA SER A 60 2.93 -22.89 0.34
C SER A 60 2.24 -21.52 0.36
N ALA A 61 2.98 -20.43 0.58
CA ALA A 61 2.46 -19.06 0.63
C ALA A 61 2.22 -18.46 -0.77
N TRP A 62 2.88 -18.99 -1.82
CA TRP A 62 2.76 -18.49 -3.20
C TRP A 62 1.32 -18.22 -3.63
N ARG A 63 0.40 -19.15 -3.37
CA ARG A 63 -1.01 -19.00 -3.77
C ARG A 63 -1.68 -17.84 -3.04
N LEU A 64 -1.44 -17.72 -1.74
CA LEU A 64 -2.00 -16.67 -0.90
C LEU A 64 -1.47 -15.30 -1.34
N GLU A 65 -0.14 -15.17 -1.39
CA GLU A 65 0.52 -13.90 -1.72
C GLU A 65 0.23 -13.47 -3.16
N THR A 66 0.25 -14.39 -4.14
CA THR A 66 -0.11 -14.07 -5.53
C THR A 66 -1.54 -13.56 -5.63
N THR A 67 -2.47 -14.15 -4.87
CA THR A 67 -3.86 -13.68 -4.85
C THR A 67 -3.96 -12.27 -4.28
N ALA A 68 -3.25 -11.99 -3.18
CA ALA A 68 -3.17 -10.65 -2.60
C ALA A 68 -2.56 -9.64 -3.58
N VAL A 69 -1.43 -9.96 -4.21
CA VAL A 69 -0.76 -9.10 -5.20
C VAL A 69 -1.67 -8.80 -6.39
N VAL A 70 -2.35 -9.80 -6.96
CA VAL A 70 -3.29 -9.60 -8.07
C VAL A 70 -4.43 -8.67 -7.65
N LEU A 71 -4.99 -8.87 -6.45
CA LEU A 71 -6.04 -8.00 -5.92
C LEU A 71 -5.57 -6.55 -5.77
N PHE A 72 -4.41 -6.33 -5.13
CA PHE A 72 -3.83 -4.99 -4.99
C PHE A 72 -3.48 -4.36 -6.32
N ALA A 73 -3.05 -5.14 -7.30
CA ALA A 73 -2.77 -4.64 -8.64
C ALA A 73 -4.03 -4.19 -9.37
N ILE A 74 -5.14 -4.93 -9.24
CA ILE A 74 -6.44 -4.51 -9.76
C ILE A 74 -6.89 -3.20 -9.09
N LEU A 75 -6.81 -3.12 -7.77
CA LEU A 75 -7.17 -1.91 -7.02
C LEU A 75 -6.29 -0.72 -7.39
N GLY A 76 -4.98 -0.92 -7.56
CA GLY A 76 -4.03 0.09 -8.01
C GLY A 76 -4.36 0.60 -9.41
N CYS A 77 -4.60 -0.30 -10.37
CA CYS A 77 -4.92 0.06 -11.76
C CYS A 77 -6.26 0.79 -11.89
N LEU A 78 -7.32 0.26 -11.27
CA LEU A 78 -8.66 0.88 -11.32
C LEU A 78 -8.68 2.19 -10.51
N GLY A 79 -7.90 2.22 -9.43
CA GLY A 79 -7.75 3.35 -8.53
C GLY A 79 -7.23 4.63 -9.19
N ILE A 80 -6.48 4.52 -10.29
CA ILE A 80 -6.02 5.65 -11.10
C ILE A 80 -7.18 6.55 -11.53
N ARG A 81 -8.34 5.94 -11.84
CA ARG A 81 -9.56 6.67 -12.28
C ARG A 81 -10.64 6.71 -11.21
N LEU A 82 -10.58 5.83 -10.22
CA LEU A 82 -11.55 5.70 -9.14
C LEU A 82 -10.83 5.83 -7.80
N PRO A 83 -10.56 7.05 -7.29
CA PRO A 83 -9.74 7.24 -6.10
C PRO A 83 -10.20 6.47 -4.85
N ILE A 84 -11.50 6.17 -4.76
CA ILE A 84 -12.04 5.35 -3.67
C ILE A 84 -11.43 3.93 -3.62
N LEU A 85 -11.05 3.37 -4.77
CA LEU A 85 -10.38 2.07 -4.85
C LEU A 85 -8.92 2.16 -4.42
N LEU A 86 -8.23 3.30 -4.61
CA LEU A 86 -6.90 3.51 -4.00
C LEU A 86 -6.99 3.59 -2.48
N ILE A 87 -7.99 4.32 -1.97
CA ILE A 87 -8.23 4.41 -0.51
C ILE A 87 -8.46 3.01 0.07
N ALA A 88 -9.35 2.22 -0.54
CA ALA A 88 -9.60 0.85 -0.12
C ALA A 88 -8.34 -0.03 -0.25
N GLY A 89 -7.63 0.07 -1.37
CA GLY A 89 -6.42 -0.72 -1.65
C GLY A 89 -5.32 -0.49 -0.63
N TYR A 90 -5.00 0.77 -0.31
CA TYR A 90 -4.01 1.10 0.71
C TYR A 90 -4.47 0.72 2.12
N ALA A 91 -5.74 0.94 2.47
CA ALA A 91 -6.25 0.52 3.78
C ALA A 91 -6.18 -1.01 3.95
N MET A 92 -6.52 -1.77 2.91
CA MET A 92 -6.42 -3.22 2.88
C MET A 92 -4.96 -3.69 2.91
N HIS A 93 -4.06 -3.01 2.20
CA HIS A 93 -2.64 -3.33 2.20
C HIS A 93 -2.01 -3.12 3.58
N GLY A 94 -2.27 -1.97 4.21
CA GLY A 94 -1.80 -1.73 5.57
C GLY A 94 -2.39 -2.71 6.60
N MET A 95 -3.63 -3.18 6.39
CA MET A 95 -4.20 -4.27 7.21
C MET A 95 -3.49 -5.60 6.97
N TRP A 96 -3.18 -5.91 5.71
CA TRP A 96 -2.42 -7.10 5.31
C TRP A 96 -1.04 -7.12 5.97
N ASP A 97 -0.33 -5.99 5.95
CA ASP A 97 0.94 -5.79 6.65
C ASP A 97 0.84 -6.05 8.16
N LEU A 98 -0.20 -5.52 8.83
CA LEU A 98 -0.44 -5.78 10.24
C LEU A 98 -0.73 -7.26 10.52
N PHE A 99 -1.43 -7.94 9.63
CA PHE A 99 -1.71 -9.37 9.80
C PHE A 99 -0.44 -10.21 9.73
N HIS A 100 0.48 -9.91 8.80
CA HIS A 100 1.79 -10.57 8.78
C HIS A 100 2.57 -10.33 10.07
N GLU A 101 2.66 -9.07 10.51
CA GLU A 101 3.41 -8.68 11.72
C GLU A 101 2.84 -9.35 12.98
N ILE A 102 1.52 -9.34 13.15
CA ILE A 102 0.85 -9.98 14.29
C ILE A 102 1.01 -11.49 14.20
N HIS A 103 0.80 -12.11 13.04
CA HIS A 103 0.92 -13.56 12.87
C HIS A 103 2.33 -14.06 13.23
N GLN A 104 3.37 -13.36 12.77
CA GLN A 104 4.76 -13.73 13.04
C GLN A 104 5.19 -13.55 14.50
N HIS A 105 4.62 -12.56 15.22
CA HIS A 105 5.13 -12.16 16.54
C HIS A 105 4.22 -12.49 17.72
N SER A 106 2.94 -12.78 17.48
CA SER A 106 1.97 -13.09 18.56
C SER A 106 1.54 -14.55 18.62
N GLY A 107 1.88 -15.35 17.61
CA GLY A 107 1.41 -16.75 17.50
C GLY A 107 -0.08 -16.88 17.19
N ILE A 108 -0.77 -15.77 16.91
CA ILE A 108 -2.18 -15.77 16.49
C ILE A 108 -2.27 -16.21 15.02
N ASP A 109 -3.08 -17.21 14.75
CA ASP A 109 -3.37 -17.67 13.39
C ASP A 109 -4.41 -16.76 12.70
N LEU A 110 -3.93 -15.70 12.05
CA LEU A 110 -4.75 -14.77 11.29
C LEU A 110 -5.05 -15.25 9.86
N PHE A 111 -4.37 -16.31 9.40
CA PHE A 111 -4.50 -16.83 8.04
C PHE A 111 -5.29 -18.15 7.99
N GLY A 112 -5.89 -18.57 9.11
CA GLY A 112 -6.81 -19.72 9.18
C GLY A 112 -6.11 -21.03 8.82
N GLY A 113 -4.90 -21.22 9.30
CA GLY A 113 -4.06 -22.41 9.09
C GLY A 113 -3.32 -22.42 7.77
N ARG A 114 -3.46 -21.36 6.95
CA ARG A 114 -2.63 -21.18 5.75
C ARG A 114 -1.30 -20.57 6.15
N GLN A 115 -0.21 -21.07 5.57
CA GLN A 115 1.10 -20.44 5.69
C GLN A 115 1.08 -19.12 4.91
N SER A 116 1.44 -18.05 5.61
CA SER A 116 1.72 -16.75 5.02
C SER A 116 3.23 -16.59 4.85
N THR A 117 3.68 -15.75 3.92
CA THR A 117 5.11 -15.48 3.78
C THR A 117 5.65 -14.81 5.05
N GLN A 118 6.89 -15.13 5.41
CA GLN A 118 7.61 -14.29 6.34
C GLN A 118 7.87 -12.92 5.72
N VAL A 119 7.75 -11.86 6.52
CA VAL A 119 8.21 -10.51 6.18
C VAL A 119 9.41 -10.12 7.05
N PRO A 120 10.27 -9.19 6.59
CA PRO A 120 11.34 -8.64 7.42
C PRO A 120 10.81 -8.04 8.72
N LEU A 121 11.62 -8.12 9.78
CA LEU A 121 11.22 -7.63 11.11
C LEU A 121 10.73 -6.17 11.06
N ALA A 122 9.53 -5.91 11.61
CA ALA A 122 8.87 -4.60 11.64
C ALA A 122 8.55 -3.98 10.26
N TYR A 123 8.68 -4.75 9.17
CA TYR A 123 8.25 -4.33 7.84
C TYR A 123 6.76 -4.01 7.84
N GLY A 124 5.94 -4.87 8.45
CA GLY A 124 4.49 -4.68 8.48
C GLY A 124 4.11 -3.43 9.27
N ALA A 125 4.79 -3.15 10.38
CA ALA A 125 4.58 -1.92 11.15
C ALA A 125 4.90 -0.64 10.35
N PHE A 126 6.00 -0.64 9.59
CA PHE A 126 6.38 0.47 8.73
C PHE A 126 5.35 0.70 7.62
N CYS A 127 5.03 -0.34 6.84
CA CYS A 127 4.12 -0.22 5.70
C CYS A 127 2.69 0.13 6.15
N ALA A 128 2.18 -0.50 7.21
CA ALA A 128 0.86 -0.16 7.75
C ALA A 128 0.76 1.31 8.17
N THR A 129 1.80 1.83 8.81
CA THR A 129 1.83 3.25 9.21
C THR A 129 1.86 4.17 7.99
N PHE A 130 2.67 3.82 6.99
CA PHE A 130 2.74 4.56 5.74
C PHE A 130 1.38 4.59 5.05
N ASP A 131 0.76 3.43 4.88
CA ASP A 131 -0.49 3.26 4.16
C ASP A 131 -1.65 3.98 4.82
N LEU A 132 -1.80 3.88 6.14
CA LEU A 132 -2.86 4.56 6.87
C LEU A 132 -2.72 6.08 6.78
N ALA A 133 -1.50 6.61 6.84
CA ALA A 133 -1.25 8.03 6.64
C ALA A 133 -1.61 8.45 5.20
N VAL A 134 -1.21 7.66 4.21
CA VAL A 134 -1.51 7.89 2.78
C VAL A 134 -3.00 7.81 2.49
N VAL A 135 -3.75 6.93 3.16
CA VAL A 135 -5.22 6.87 3.11
C VAL A 135 -5.85 8.20 3.51
N VAL A 136 -5.40 8.80 4.62
CA VAL A 136 -5.89 10.11 5.06
C VAL A 136 -5.61 11.18 4.00
N TYR A 137 -4.42 11.17 3.42
CA TYR A 137 -4.07 12.07 2.33
C TYR A 137 -4.94 11.87 1.08
N PHE A 138 -5.28 10.63 0.72
CA PHE A 138 -6.16 10.35 -0.42
C PHE A 138 -7.58 10.83 -0.18
N VAL A 139 -8.09 10.66 1.04
CA VAL A 139 -9.38 11.23 1.44
C VAL A 139 -9.34 12.73 1.20
N TYR A 140 -8.28 13.44 1.61
CA TYR A 140 -8.15 14.86 1.33
C TYR A 140 -8.08 15.19 -0.18
N ARG A 141 -7.30 14.43 -0.96
CA ARG A 141 -6.92 14.76 -2.34
C ARG A 141 -7.87 14.29 -3.44
N ARG A 142 -8.74 13.30 -3.16
CA ARG A 142 -9.54 12.59 -4.16
C ARG A 142 -10.36 13.48 -5.10
N ASN A 143 -10.92 14.58 -4.58
CA ASN A 143 -11.79 15.47 -5.37
C ASN A 143 -10.98 16.22 -6.44
N ASP A 144 -9.75 16.62 -6.12
CA ASP A 144 -8.85 17.31 -7.05
C ASP A 144 -8.46 16.40 -8.20
N TRP A 145 -8.19 15.11 -7.91
CA TRP A 145 -7.90 14.12 -8.94
C TRP A 145 -9.09 13.90 -9.88
N ILE A 146 -10.30 13.78 -9.34
CA ILE A 146 -11.52 13.61 -10.14
C ILE A 146 -11.73 14.83 -11.05
N ALA A 147 -11.59 16.04 -10.52
CA ALA A 147 -11.72 17.27 -11.29
C ALA A 147 -10.65 17.38 -12.39
N ALA A 148 -9.40 17.01 -12.10
CA ALA A 148 -8.31 17.01 -13.07
C ALA A 148 -8.59 16.03 -14.24
N TRP A 149 -9.11 14.84 -13.96
CA TRP A 149 -9.48 13.88 -15.00
C TRP A 149 -10.70 14.32 -15.82
N ALA A 150 -11.71 14.93 -15.20
CA ALA A 150 -12.89 15.43 -15.89
C ALA A 150 -12.55 16.56 -16.87
N SER A 151 -11.76 17.55 -16.41
CA SER A 151 -11.33 18.68 -17.25
C SER A 151 -10.47 18.26 -18.44
N SER A 152 -9.59 17.27 -18.27
CA SER A 152 -8.82 16.71 -19.39
C SER A 152 -9.71 16.01 -20.43
N ARG A 153 -10.77 15.33 -20.01
CA ARG A 153 -11.68 14.65 -20.93
C ARG A 153 -12.46 15.66 -21.77
N ALA A 154 -12.94 16.73 -21.15
CA ALA A 154 -13.68 17.78 -21.85
C ALA A 154 -12.84 18.44 -22.96
N LYS A 155 -11.55 18.71 -22.71
CA LYS A 155 -10.62 19.27 -23.72
C LYS A 155 -10.42 18.37 -24.95
N ASN A 156 -10.50 17.04 -24.78
CA ASN A 156 -10.31 16.10 -25.88
C ASN A 156 -11.55 15.90 -26.76
N ILE A 157 -12.74 16.32 -26.30
CA ILE A 157 -14.01 16.20 -27.05
C ILE A 157 -14.30 17.47 -27.87
N SER A 158 -13.70 18.60 -27.51
CA SER A 158 -13.87 19.88 -28.19
C SER A 158 -12.92 20.11 -29.40
N ILE A 159 -12.29 19.04 -29.90
CA ILE A 159 -11.43 19.02 -31.10
C ILE A 159 -12.12 18.13 -32.13
#